data_AF-A0AAJ0L9R1-F1
#
_entry.id   AF-A0AAJ0L9R1-F1
#
_cell.length_a   1.000
_cell.length_b   1.000
_cell.length_c   1.000
_cell.angle_alpha   90.00
_cell.angle_beta   90.00
_cell.angle_gamma   90.00
#
_symmetry.space_group_name_H-M   'P 1'
#
loop_
_entity.id
_entity.type
_entity.pdbx_description
1 polymer ?
#
loop_
_entity_poly.entity_id
_entity_poly.type
_entity_poly.pdbx_seq_one_letter_code
_entity_poly.pdbx_strand_id
1 'polypeptide(L)'
;MSEPLHASPLLSELQRLLAAQHAIAFMPTPPLDMSIEPMDADPMSAIAIVDFQQQIGELAVEATDEDLIKAYREIDGERGGLDAEVLLAEIARRNIDI
;
A
#
# COMPACT_ATOMS: atom_id res chain seq x y z
N MET A 1 6.32 -32.62 6.32
CA MET A 1 4.97 -32.03 6.41
C MET A 1 5.18 -30.54 6.58
N SER A 2 5.25 -29.80 5.47
CA SER A 2 5.39 -28.35 5.54
C SER A 2 4.02 -27.79 5.89
N GLU A 3 3.87 -27.13 7.02
CA GLU A 3 2.65 -26.41 7.35
C GLU A 3 2.33 -25.44 6.21
N PRO A 4 1.05 -25.24 5.83
CA PRO A 4 0.71 -24.18 4.92
C PRO A 4 1.16 -22.88 5.60
N LEU A 5 2.15 -22.20 5.01
CA LEU A 5 2.56 -20.87 5.40
C LEU A 5 1.28 -20.02 5.45
N HIS A 6 0.78 -19.78 6.66
CA HIS A 6 -0.38 -18.93 6.86
C HIS A 6 0.04 -17.51 6.49
N ALA A 7 -0.20 -17.16 5.22
CA ALA A 7 0.09 -15.85 4.66
C ALA A 7 -0.40 -14.76 5.62
N SER A 8 0.44 -13.77 5.87
CA SER A 8 0.19 -12.67 6.77
C SER A 8 -1.09 -11.93 6.32
N PRO A 9 -2.10 -11.84 7.21
CA PRO A 9 -3.30 -11.05 6.92
C PRO A 9 -2.94 -9.59 6.65
N LEU A 10 -1.96 -9.06 7.37
CA LEU A 10 -1.44 -7.71 7.19
C LEU A 10 -0.88 -7.52 5.78
N LEU A 11 -0.01 -8.44 5.33
CA LEU A 11 0.59 -8.36 3.99
C LEU A 11 -0.48 -8.42 2.90
N SER A 12 -1.43 -9.34 3.04
CA SER A 12 -2.52 -9.52 2.07
C SER A 12 -3.36 -8.25 1.93
N GLU A 13 -3.70 -7.62 3.05
CA GLU A 13 -4.51 -6.40 3.07
C GLU A 13 -3.72 -5.19 2.55
N LEU A 14 -2.44 -5.09 2.90
CA LEU A 14 -1.55 -4.05 2.39
C LEU A 14 -1.43 -4.11 0.86
N GLN A 15 -1.21 -5.31 0.31
CA GLN A 15 -1.14 -5.52 -1.14
C GLN A 15 -2.48 -5.19 -1.82
N ARG A 16 -3.61 -5.51 -1.19
CA ARG A 16 -4.94 -5.15 -1.69
C ARG A 16 -5.11 -3.64 -1.80
N LEU A 17 -4.74 -2.88 -0.77
CA LEU A 17 -4.86 -1.42 -0.74
C LEU A 17 -3.91 -0.76 -1.76
N LEU A 18 -2.66 -1.23 -1.86
CA LEU A 18 -1.69 -0.74 -2.84
C LEU A 18 -2.16 -1.00 -4.28
N ALA A 19 -2.69 -2.20 -4.55
CA ALA A 19 -3.25 -2.51 -5.86
C ALA A 19 -4.46 -1.63 -6.21
N ALA A 20 -5.34 -1.35 -5.23
CA ALA A 20 -6.49 -0.46 -5.41
C ALA A 20 -6.06 0.99 -5.70
N GLN A 21 -5.08 1.51 -4.96
CA GLN A 21 -4.51 2.83 -5.21
C GLN A 21 -3.90 2.92 -6.61
N HIS A 22 -3.09 1.93 -7.01
CA HIS A 22 -2.50 1.88 -8.35
C HIS A 22 -3.57 1.84 -9.43
N ALA A 23 -4.63 1.04 -9.27
CA ALA A 23 -5.72 0.99 -10.24
C ALA A 23 -6.37 2.37 -10.46
N ILE A 24 -6.54 3.17 -9.40
CA ILE A 24 -7.09 4.53 -9.49
C ILE A 24 -6.11 5.49 -10.18
N ALA A 25 -4.83 5.40 -9.82
CA ALA A 25 -3.79 6.24 -10.44
C ALA A 25 -3.68 6.02 -11.95
N PHE A 26 -4.00 4.80 -12.44
CA PHE A 26 -3.99 4.43 -13.85
C PHE A 26 -5.37 4.45 -14.52
N MET A 27 -6.43 4.91 -13.84
CA MET A 27 -7.72 5.06 -14.52
C MET A 27 -7.62 6.12 -15.60
N PRO A 28 -8.03 5.82 -16.85
CA PRO A 28 -8.05 6.81 -17.91
C PRO A 28 -9.06 7.90 -17.53
N THR A 29 -8.62 9.15 -17.52
CA THR A 29 -9.52 10.29 -17.46
C THR A 29 -10.49 10.17 -18.64
N PRO A 30 -11.81 10.15 -18.42
CA PRO A 30 -12.75 10.09 -19.52
C PRO A 30 -12.47 11.27 -20.46
N PRO A 31 -12.53 11.08 -21.80
CA PRO A 31 -12.28 12.16 -22.73
C PRO A 31 -13.38 13.21 -22.52
N LEU A 32 -13.02 14.29 -21.83
CA LEU A 32 -13.87 15.47 -21.74
C LEU A 32 -13.89 16.11 -23.13
N ASP A 33 -15.11 16.31 -23.62
CA ASP A 33 -15.41 16.95 -24.90
C ASP A 33 -14.59 18.24 -25.05
N MET A 34 -13.85 18.35 -26.15
CA MET A 34 -12.79 19.34 -26.33
C MET A 34 -13.37 20.74 -26.49
N SER A 35 -13.36 21.53 -25.43
CA SER A 35 -13.30 23.00 -25.50
C SER A 35 -12.56 23.55 -24.29
N ILE A 36 -11.23 23.62 -24.44
CA ILE A 36 -10.25 24.51 -23.76
C ILE A 36 -10.19 24.44 -22.21
N GLU A 37 -9.14 23.80 -21.67
CA GLU A 37 -8.14 24.34 -20.69
C GLU A 37 -7.30 23.18 -20.09
N PRO A 38 -6.11 23.45 -19.49
CA PRO A 38 -5.06 22.44 -19.36
C PRO A 38 -5.41 21.39 -18.33
N MET A 39 -5.32 20.12 -18.74
CA MET A 39 -4.82 18.94 -18.01
C MET A 39 -4.71 19.04 -16.47
N ASP A 40 -5.80 19.38 -15.80
CA ASP A 40 -5.90 19.22 -14.35
C ASP A 40 -6.21 17.75 -14.06
N ALA A 41 -5.36 17.12 -13.26
CA ALA A 41 -5.61 15.79 -12.74
C ALA A 41 -7.02 15.73 -12.13
N ASP A 42 -7.77 14.66 -12.40
CA ASP A 42 -9.13 14.51 -11.86
C ASP A 42 -9.08 14.65 -10.32
N PRO A 43 -9.68 15.71 -9.74
CA PRO A 43 -9.62 15.95 -8.30
C PRO A 43 -10.24 14.80 -7.50
N MET A 44 -11.16 14.01 -8.08
CA MET A 44 -11.70 12.81 -7.43
C MET A 44 -10.65 11.71 -7.31
N SER A 45 -9.82 11.49 -8.33
CA SER A 45 -8.73 10.52 -8.27
C SER A 45 -7.68 10.91 -7.26
N ALA A 46 -7.34 12.21 -7.15
CA ALA A 46 -6.40 12.70 -6.15
C ALA A 46 -6.91 12.48 -4.71
N ILE A 47 -8.18 12.78 -4.44
CA ILE A 47 -8.81 12.55 -3.13
C ILE A 47 -8.78 11.06 -2.78
N ALA A 48 -9.14 10.18 -3.72
CA ALA A 48 -9.14 8.74 -3.49
C ALA A 48 -7.72 8.20 -3.23
N ILE A 49 -6.70 8.66 -3.95
CA ILE A 49 -5.31 8.26 -3.71
C ILE A 49 -4.88 8.62 -2.29
N VAL A 50 -5.21 9.82 -1.82
CA VAL A 50 -4.91 10.27 -0.44
C VAL A 50 -5.62 9.40 0.59
N ASP A 51 -6.88 9.04 0.36
CA ASP A 51 -7.64 8.14 1.24
C ASP A 51 -6.98 6.76 1.35
N PHE A 52 -6.52 6.19 0.23
CA PHE A 52 -5.75 4.93 0.27
C PHE A 52 -4.42 5.07 1.02
N GLN A 53 -3.70 6.19 0.85
CA GLN A 53 -2.45 6.42 1.59
C GLN A 53 -2.70 6.45 3.10
N GLN A 54 -3.80 7.07 3.53
CA GLN A 54 -4.19 7.09 4.93
C GLN A 54 -4.50 5.68 5.45
N GLN A 55 -5.33 4.91 4.73
CA GLN A 55 -5.68 3.54 5.11
C GLN A 55 -4.45 2.62 5.20
N ILE A 56 -3.51 2.76 4.27
CA ILE A 56 -2.24 2.01 4.28
C ILE A 56 -1.43 2.33 5.54
N GLY A 57 -1.33 3.62 5.89
CA GLY A 57 -0.62 4.05 7.09
C GLY A 57 -1.28 3.55 8.38
N GLU A 58 -2.61 3.66 8.47
CA GLU A 58 -3.38 3.18 9.62
C GLU A 58 -3.24 1.66 9.80
N LEU A 59 -3.34 0.89 8.71
CA LEU A 59 -3.13 -0.56 8.73
C LEU A 59 -1.76 -0.94 9.31
N ALA A 60 -0.69 -0.27 8.88
CA ALA A 60 0.65 -0.53 9.39
C ALA A 60 0.80 -0.12 10.87
N VAL A 61 0.20 1.00 11.27
CA VAL A 61 0.24 1.49 12.66
C VAL A 61 -0.57 0.61 13.62
N GLU A 62 -1.66 0.01 13.16
CA GLU A 62 -2.49 -0.88 13.99
C GLU A 62 -1.91 -2.30 14.12
N ALA A 63 -1.02 -2.70 13.21
CA ALA A 63 -0.36 -4.00 13.25
C ALA A 63 0.49 -4.18 14.52
N THR A 64 0.56 -5.43 14.99
CA THR A 64 1.49 -5.80 16.05
C THR A 64 2.91 -5.89 15.50
N ASP A 65 3.91 -5.80 16.38
CA ASP A 65 5.31 -5.93 15.99
C ASP A 65 5.59 -7.31 15.35
N GLU A 66 4.95 -8.38 15.84
CA GLU A 66 5.06 -9.72 15.27
C GLU A 66 4.47 -9.77 13.85
N ASP A 67 3.31 -9.15 13.63
CA ASP A 67 2.68 -9.12 12.31
C ASP A 67 3.53 -8.35 11.29
N LEU A 68 4.15 -7.22 11.71
CA LEU A 68 5.05 -6.43 10.88
C LEU A 68 6.28 -7.24 10.46
N ILE A 69 6.95 -7.90 11.42
CA ILE A 69 8.12 -8.74 11.15
C ILE A 69 7.75 -9.91 10.24
N LYS A 70 6.63 -10.57 10.54
CA LYS A 70 6.14 -11.71 9.76
C LYS A 70 5.83 -11.30 8.33
N ALA A 71 5.06 -10.22 8.14
CA ALA A 71 4.73 -9.69 6.81
C ALA A 71 5.99 -9.30 6.03
N TYR A 72 6.96 -8.66 6.68
CA TYR A 72 8.21 -8.26 6.04
C TYR A 72 9.08 -9.46 5.64
N ARG A 73 9.10 -10.53 6.43
CA ARG A 73 9.82 -11.76 6.10
C ARG A 73 9.15 -12.58 5.00
N GLU A 74 7.83 -12.52 4.87
CA GLU A 74 7.09 -13.24 3.82
C GLU A 74 7.40 -12.73 2.41
N ILE A 75 7.82 -11.46 2.28
CA ILE A 75 8.31 -10.86 1.03
C ILE A 75 9.84 -10.92 0.91
N ASP A 76 10.48 -11.84 1.64
CA ASP A 76 11.94 -12.01 1.73
C ASP A 76 12.71 -10.71 2.13
N GLY A 77 12.00 -9.73 2.70
CA GLY A 77 12.54 -8.41 2.98
C GLY A 77 13.07 -7.66 1.75
N GLU A 78 12.54 -7.96 0.56
CA GLU A 78 13.04 -7.39 -0.69
C GLU A 78 12.70 -5.89 -0.76
N ARG A 79 13.74 -5.05 -0.63
CA ARG A 79 13.60 -3.59 -0.77
C ARG A 79 13.33 -3.25 -2.23
N GLY A 80 12.18 -2.64 -2.50
CA GLY A 80 11.76 -2.19 -3.83
C GLY A 80 10.27 -2.40 -4.09
N GLY A 81 9.62 -3.28 -3.33
CA GLY A 81 8.16 -3.35 -3.25
C GLY A 81 7.60 -2.24 -2.36
N LEU A 82 6.51 -1.59 -2.80
CA LEU A 82 5.81 -0.59 -1.98
C LEU A 82 5.31 -1.19 -0.65
N ASP A 83 4.92 -2.47 -0.66
CA ASP A 83 4.59 -3.23 0.55
C ASP A 83 5.79 -3.35 1.50
N ALA A 84 6.97 -3.71 0.97
CA ALA A 84 8.21 -3.77 1.75
C ALA A 84 8.60 -2.43 2.37
N GLU A 85 8.46 -1.34 1.61
CA GLU A 85 8.79 0.01 2.05
C GLU A 85 7.86 0.48 3.17
N VAL A 86 6.56 0.24 3.07
CA VAL A 86 5.59 0.57 4.12
C VAL A 86 5.89 -0.19 5.40
N LEU A 87 6.12 -1.51 5.30
CA LEU A 87 6.45 -2.34 6.47
C LEU A 87 7.76 -1.89 7.11
N LEU A 88 8.81 -1.63 6.31
CA LEU A 88 10.10 -1.14 6.81
C LEU A 88 10.00 0.22 7.48
N ALA A 89 9.23 1.15 6.91
CA ALA A 89 9.07 2.48 7.47
C ALA A 89 8.47 2.40 8.88
N GLU A 90 7.48 1.53 9.07
CA GLU A 90 6.84 1.34 10.36
C GLU A 90 7.73 0.58 11.36
N ILE A 91 8.41 -0.48 10.91
CA ILE A 91 9.41 -1.22 11.71
C ILE A 91 10.50 -0.26 12.22
N ALA A 92 11.04 0.57 11.33
CA ALA A 92 12.06 1.56 11.66
C ALA A 92 11.52 2.63 12.60
N ARG A 93 10.29 3.12 12.39
CA ARG A 93 9.63 4.10 13.26
C ARG A 93 9.50 3.58 14.71
N ARG A 94 9.25 2.28 14.87
CA ARG A 94 9.11 1.61 16.17
C ARG A 94 10.43 1.14 16.77
N ASN A 95 11.55 1.22 16.04
CA ASN A 95 12.85 0.66 16.43
C ASN A 95 12.78 -0.86 16.72
N ILE A 96 12.02 -1.60 15.90
CA ILE A 96 11.95 -3.06 16.00
C ILE A 96 13.18 -3.68 15.32
N ASP A 97 13.78 -4.69 15.95
CA ASP A 97 14.91 -5.46 15.41
C ASP A 97 14.40 -6.63 14.54
N ILE A 98 14.93 -6.78 13.31
CA ILE A 98 14.35 -7.64 12.27
C ILE A 98 15.33 -8.63 11.63
#